data_AF-A0A8B9VIJ2-F1
#
_entry.id   AF-A0A8B9VIJ2-F1
#
_cell.length_a   1.000
_cell.length_b   1.000
_cell.length_c   1.000
_cell.angle_alpha   90.00
_cell.angle_beta   90.00
_cell.angle_gamma   90.00
#
_symmetry.space_group_name_H-M   'P 1'
#
loop_
_entity.id
_entity.type
_entity.pdbx_description
1 polymer ?
#
loop_
_entity_poly.entity_id
_entity_poly.type
_entity_poly.pdbx_seq_one_letter_code
_entity_poly.pdbx_strand_id
1 'polypeptide(L)'
;MAAAGAEAAAAAAEEEAEEGGKRRLPLPDPESGGDSEDEGDSDSSGDGEDEEKENEAEIQRLEEQLSINAFDYNCHLDLIKLLRQEGELVKLRRARQKMSELFPLTEEIWLDWLKDEIKMASEISEREKVYELFERAVKDYICPEIWLEYAQYSIGGIGQEGGIEKVRSIFERALTAVGLHVTKGTALWEAYREFENAILETAQVRPIPWATASKNLWYRF
;
A
#
# COMPACT_ATOMS: atom_id res chain seq x y z
N MET A 1 -16.50 -14.39 41.82
CA MET A 1 -17.22 -13.14 42.11
C MET A 1 -16.21 -12.02 41.91
N ALA A 2 -16.22 -11.38 40.74
CA ALA A 2 -16.83 -10.06 40.48
C ALA A 2 -16.01 -8.93 41.14
N ALA A 3 -15.59 -7.83 40.50
CA ALA A 3 -15.76 -7.26 39.17
C ALA A 3 -14.81 -6.04 39.05
N ALA A 4 -14.45 -5.65 37.81
CA ALA A 4 -14.52 -4.29 37.22
C ALA A 4 -14.05 -3.04 38.03
N GLY A 5 -13.48 -1.98 37.47
CA GLY A 5 -13.19 -1.50 36.11
C GLY A 5 -12.18 -0.34 36.23
N ALA A 6 -11.49 0.10 35.15
CA ALA A 6 -11.87 1.26 34.30
C ALA A 6 -11.92 2.58 35.11
N GLU A 7 -11.38 3.74 34.72
CA GLU A 7 -10.95 4.28 33.43
C GLU A 7 -10.32 5.69 33.67
N ALA A 8 -9.49 6.14 32.73
CA ALA A 8 -9.29 7.51 32.22
C ALA A 8 -9.43 8.77 33.12
N ALA A 9 -8.44 9.66 33.03
CA ALA A 9 -8.69 11.06 32.64
C ALA A 9 -7.37 11.73 32.18
N ALA A 10 -7.40 12.21 30.94
CA ALA A 10 -6.37 12.98 30.27
C ALA A 10 -6.70 14.49 30.27
N ALA A 11 -5.66 15.27 29.92
CA ALA A 11 -5.73 16.58 29.26
C ALA A 11 -6.13 17.79 30.15
N ALA A 12 -5.70 19.03 29.93
CA ALA A 12 -4.95 19.72 28.88
C ALA A 12 -4.50 21.08 29.44
N ALA A 13 -3.51 21.74 28.82
CA ALA A 13 -3.58 23.15 28.39
C ALA A 13 -2.18 23.71 28.07
N GLU A 14 -2.03 24.26 26.87
CA GLU A 14 -1.40 25.55 26.50
C GLU A 14 -1.19 25.49 24.97
N GLU A 15 -1.97 26.27 24.20
CA GLU A 15 -1.70 27.65 23.73
C GLU A 15 -0.78 27.59 22.48
N GLU A 16 -1.21 28.08 21.32
CA GLU A 16 -0.97 29.46 20.88
C GLU A 16 -1.66 29.76 19.53
N ALA A 17 -1.90 31.05 19.31
CA ALA A 17 -2.63 31.65 18.20
C ALA A 17 -1.69 32.30 17.15
N GLU A 18 -2.27 33.11 16.25
CA GLU A 18 -1.66 33.97 15.20
C GLU A 18 -1.20 33.30 13.90
N GLU A 19 -1.29 33.89 12.70
CA GLU A 19 -1.69 35.21 12.17
C GLU A 19 -2.01 34.94 10.68
N GLY A 20 -2.95 35.59 9.99
CA GLY A 20 -2.78 36.96 9.52
C GLY A 20 -2.83 37.03 7.98
N GLY A 21 -3.75 37.84 7.46
CA GLY A 21 -3.48 38.65 6.27
C GLY A 21 -3.76 38.08 4.87
N LYS A 22 -5.04 38.04 4.46
CA LYS A 22 -5.47 38.01 3.05
C LYS A 22 -4.85 39.18 2.28
N ARG A 23 -3.97 38.92 1.30
CA ARG A 23 -3.57 39.91 0.28
C ARG A 23 -4.25 39.65 -1.07
N ARG A 24 -4.72 40.77 -1.59
CA ARG A 24 -5.60 41.03 -2.72
C ARG A 24 -4.90 40.77 -4.06
N LEU A 25 -5.53 39.97 -4.92
CA LEU A 25 -5.13 39.78 -6.33
C LEU A 25 -5.57 41.00 -7.17
N PRO A 26 -4.72 41.53 -8.07
CA PRO A 26 -5.16 42.33 -9.21
C PRO A 26 -5.25 41.47 -10.48
N LEU A 27 -6.31 41.71 -11.25
CA LEU A 27 -6.62 41.12 -12.55
C LEU A 27 -5.60 41.52 -13.65
N PRO A 28 -5.51 40.76 -14.76
CA PRO A 28 -4.60 41.04 -15.87
C PRO A 28 -5.24 42.00 -16.89
N ASP A 29 -4.42 42.80 -17.57
CA ASP A 29 -4.79 43.46 -18.83
C ASP A 29 -3.66 43.21 -19.87
N PRO A 30 -3.98 43.11 -21.17
CA PRO A 30 -3.17 42.43 -22.18
C PRO A 30 -2.31 43.39 -23.03
N GLU A 31 -1.47 42.75 -23.85
CA GLU A 31 -0.74 43.29 -25.02
C GLU A 31 0.55 44.10 -24.77
N SER A 32 1.70 43.44 -24.95
CA SER A 32 2.82 44.03 -25.69
C SER A 32 3.81 42.93 -26.10
N GLY A 33 4.10 42.84 -27.40
CA GLY A 33 5.07 41.90 -27.97
C GLY A 33 6.52 42.32 -27.76
N GLY A 34 7.44 41.38 -27.94
CA GLY A 34 8.87 41.64 -27.95
C GLY A 34 9.70 40.39 -27.72
N ASP A 35 10.14 39.81 -28.82
CA ASP A 35 11.21 38.83 -28.97
C ASP A 35 12.47 39.21 -28.15
N SER A 36 13.02 38.26 -27.40
CA SER A 36 14.36 38.32 -26.80
C SER A 36 14.82 36.91 -26.45
N GLU A 37 15.69 36.38 -27.29
CA GLU A 37 16.51 35.19 -27.06
C GLU A 37 17.43 35.43 -25.85
N ASP A 38 17.33 34.58 -24.81
CA ASP A 38 18.32 34.51 -23.74
C ASP A 38 18.76 33.05 -23.60
N GLU A 39 19.92 32.77 -24.19
CA GLU A 39 20.68 31.52 -24.11
C GLU A 39 21.26 31.40 -22.70
N GLY A 40 20.46 30.84 -21.79
CA GLY A 40 20.90 30.37 -20.48
C GLY A 40 21.55 29.00 -20.59
N ASP A 41 22.83 28.97 -20.95
CA ASP A 41 23.72 27.81 -20.78
C ASP A 41 23.79 27.45 -19.28
N SER A 42 23.13 26.35 -18.92
CA SER A 42 23.23 25.72 -17.61
C SER A 42 23.72 24.29 -17.80
N ASP A 43 24.98 24.15 -18.20
CA ASP A 43 25.73 22.90 -18.17
C ASP A 43 26.01 22.47 -16.72
N SER A 44 25.13 21.63 -16.17
CA SER A 44 25.44 20.81 -15.01
C SER A 44 24.47 19.64 -14.93
N SER A 45 24.79 18.57 -15.67
CA SER A 45 24.17 17.26 -15.46
C SER A 45 25.07 16.16 -16.01
N GLY A 46 26.27 16.04 -15.44
CA GLY A 46 27.22 14.96 -15.71
C GLY A 46 27.51 14.05 -14.50
N ASP A 47 26.82 14.25 -13.38
CA ASP A 47 27.13 13.60 -12.09
C ASP A 47 26.38 12.26 -11.88
N GLY A 48 25.25 12.05 -12.57
CA GLY A 48 24.43 10.83 -12.39
C GLY A 48 25.01 9.59 -13.09
N GLU A 49 25.76 9.76 -14.18
CA GLU A 49 26.33 8.62 -14.91
C GLU A 49 27.47 7.91 -14.17
N ASP A 50 28.11 8.59 -13.22
CA ASP A 50 29.19 8.00 -12.42
C ASP A 50 28.61 7.25 -11.21
N GLU A 51 27.55 7.77 -10.58
CA GLU A 51 26.83 7.08 -9.50
C GLU A 51 26.18 5.75 -9.96
N GLU A 52 25.54 5.73 -11.15
CA GLU A 52 24.94 4.50 -11.71
C GLU A 52 26.00 3.40 -11.96
N LYS A 53 27.19 3.78 -12.46
CA LYS A 53 28.29 2.84 -12.70
C LYS A 53 28.87 2.29 -11.40
N GLU A 54 28.99 3.13 -10.37
CA GLU A 54 29.44 2.71 -9.04
C GLU A 54 28.45 1.72 -8.39
N ASN A 55 27.15 1.99 -8.50
CA ASN A 55 26.11 1.11 -7.99
C ASN A 55 26.07 -0.23 -8.74
N GLU A 56 26.23 -0.25 -10.06
CA GLU A 56 26.31 -1.49 -10.82
C GLU A 56 27.53 -2.33 -10.43
N ALA A 57 28.69 -1.70 -10.21
CA ALA A 57 29.90 -2.38 -9.75
C ALA A 57 29.72 -2.99 -8.36
N GLU A 58 29.06 -2.28 -7.44
CA GLU A 58 28.77 -2.77 -6.10
C GLU A 58 27.75 -3.93 -6.11
N ILE A 59 26.74 -3.88 -6.98
CA ILE A 59 25.80 -4.99 -7.20
C ILE A 59 26.56 -6.26 -7.62
N GLN A 60 27.50 -6.15 -8.57
CA GLN A 60 28.31 -7.30 -9.01
C GLN A 60 29.16 -7.86 -7.88
N ARG A 61 29.78 -6.99 -7.07
CA ARG A 61 30.57 -7.38 -5.90
C ARG A 61 29.74 -8.16 -4.88
N LEU A 62 28.53 -7.69 -4.59
CA LEU A 62 27.60 -8.36 -3.68
C LEU A 62 27.08 -9.69 -4.24
N GLU A 63 26.77 -9.76 -5.54
CA GLU A 63 26.38 -11.02 -6.18
C GLU A 63 27.52 -12.06 -6.14
N GLU A 64 28.77 -11.63 -6.33
CA GLU A 64 29.94 -12.52 -6.20
C GLU A 64 30.14 -12.97 -4.75
N GLN A 65 30.00 -12.06 -3.78
CA GLN A 65 30.06 -12.41 -2.35
C GLN A 65 28.98 -13.44 -1.98
N LEU A 66 27.75 -13.30 -2.49
CA LEU A 66 26.68 -14.28 -2.28
C LEU A 66 26.91 -15.59 -3.03
N SER A 67 27.67 -15.57 -4.14
CA SER A 67 28.06 -16.80 -4.85
C SER A 67 29.07 -17.62 -4.03
N ILE A 68 29.93 -16.96 -3.26
CA ILE A 68 30.90 -17.58 -2.35
C ILE A 68 30.21 -17.99 -1.04
N ASN A 69 29.39 -17.11 -0.48
CA ASN A 69 28.67 -17.33 0.76
C ASN A 69 27.19 -16.90 0.65
N ALA A 70 26.33 -17.86 0.29
CA ALA A 70 24.90 -17.63 0.13
C ALA A 70 24.15 -17.33 1.45
N PHE A 71 24.76 -17.60 2.61
CA PHE A 71 24.12 -17.47 3.92
C PHE A 71 24.39 -16.13 4.62
N ASP A 72 24.94 -15.13 3.91
CA ASP A 72 25.14 -13.79 4.46
C ASP A 72 23.85 -12.96 4.36
N TYR A 73 23.15 -12.85 5.48
CA TYR A 73 21.88 -12.12 5.57
C TYR A 73 22.02 -10.63 5.22
N ASN A 74 23.08 -9.95 5.70
CA ASN A 74 23.26 -8.52 5.46
C ASN A 74 23.60 -8.26 3.99
N CYS A 75 24.39 -9.13 3.38
CA CYS A 75 24.72 -9.03 1.97
C CYS A 75 23.47 -9.12 1.07
N HIS A 76 22.51 -10.00 1.40
CA HIS A 76 21.20 -10.03 0.71
C HIS A 76 20.41 -8.73 0.89
N LEU A 77 20.38 -8.16 2.10
CA LEU A 77 19.67 -6.91 2.36
C LEU A 77 20.25 -5.74 1.57
N ASP A 78 21.56 -5.59 1.56
CA ASP A 78 22.23 -4.49 0.87
C ASP A 78 22.10 -4.62 -0.65
N LEU A 79 22.18 -5.85 -1.17
CA LEU A 79 21.90 -6.14 -2.58
C LEU A 79 20.46 -5.76 -2.96
N ILE A 80 19.47 -6.13 -2.15
CA ILE A 80 18.05 -5.80 -2.41
C ILE A 80 17.82 -4.28 -2.37
N LYS A 81 18.48 -3.55 -1.45
CA LYS A 81 18.37 -2.09 -1.38
C LYS A 81 18.95 -1.41 -2.63
N LEU A 82 20.15 -1.80 -3.04
CA LEU A 82 20.79 -1.25 -4.25
C LEU A 82 19.97 -1.57 -5.51
N LEU A 83 19.52 -2.82 -5.67
CA LEU A 83 18.68 -3.21 -6.80
C LEU A 83 17.35 -2.45 -6.84
N ARG A 84 16.82 -2.01 -5.70
CA ARG A 84 15.62 -1.18 -5.63
C ARG A 84 15.92 0.27 -6.01
N GLN A 85 17.09 0.81 -5.66
CA GLN A 85 17.53 2.16 -6.02
C GLN A 85 17.78 2.29 -7.53
N GLU A 86 18.46 1.31 -8.12
CA GLU A 86 18.74 1.25 -9.57
C GLU A 86 17.50 0.92 -10.43
N GLY A 87 16.37 0.54 -9.81
CA GLY A 87 15.16 0.18 -10.55
C GLY A 87 15.26 -1.13 -11.34
N GLU A 88 16.22 -2.01 -11.02
CA GLU A 88 16.44 -3.30 -11.68
C GLU A 88 15.43 -4.36 -11.23
N LEU A 89 14.15 -4.18 -11.59
CA LEU A 89 12.99 -4.92 -11.04
C LEU A 89 13.10 -6.45 -11.18
N VAL A 90 13.65 -6.94 -12.30
CA VAL A 90 13.78 -8.38 -12.55
C VAL A 90 14.83 -9.00 -11.63
N LYS A 91 15.99 -8.35 -11.48
CA LYS A 91 17.06 -8.80 -10.58
C LYS A 91 16.61 -8.68 -9.12
N LEU A 92 15.90 -7.60 -8.76
CA LEU A 92 15.32 -7.39 -7.44
C LEU A 92 14.38 -8.54 -7.04
N ARG A 93 13.46 -8.93 -7.92
CA ARG A 93 12.55 -10.05 -7.67
C ARG A 93 13.31 -11.37 -7.45
N ARG A 94 14.35 -11.62 -8.27
CA ARG A 94 15.21 -12.81 -8.12
C ARG A 94 15.97 -12.82 -6.80
N ALA A 95 16.53 -11.67 -6.39
CA ALA A 95 17.26 -11.52 -5.14
C ALA A 95 16.35 -11.78 -3.93
N ARG A 96 15.15 -11.17 -3.92
CA ARG A 96 14.13 -11.39 -2.88
C ARG A 96 13.67 -12.84 -2.79
N GLN A 97 13.45 -13.50 -3.94
CA GLN A 97 13.11 -14.93 -3.99
C GLN A 97 14.21 -15.80 -3.36
N LYS A 98 15.47 -15.62 -3.79
CA LYS A 98 16.62 -16.35 -3.22
C LYS A 98 16.72 -16.14 -1.70
N MET A 99 16.56 -14.90 -1.24
CA MET A 99 16.61 -14.60 0.19
C MET A 99 15.48 -15.31 0.95
N SER A 100 14.26 -15.31 0.43
CA SER A 100 13.10 -15.97 1.05
C SER A 100 13.18 -17.51 1.08
N GLU A 101 13.98 -18.11 0.20
CA GLU A 101 14.20 -19.56 0.18
C GLU A 101 15.21 -20.00 1.24
N LEU A 102 16.13 -19.10 1.60
CA LEU A 102 17.21 -19.37 2.56
C LEU A 102 16.84 -18.95 3.99
N PHE A 103 16.03 -17.91 4.14
CA PHE A 103 15.70 -17.30 5.43
C PHE A 103 14.21 -17.02 5.56
N PRO A 104 13.62 -17.27 6.75
CA PRO A 104 12.33 -16.66 7.10
C PRO A 104 12.49 -15.14 7.13
N LEU A 105 11.65 -14.42 6.40
CA LEU A 105 11.77 -12.96 6.32
C LEU A 105 10.93 -12.28 7.40
N THR A 106 11.38 -11.11 7.83
CA THR A 106 10.61 -10.28 8.78
C THR A 106 9.38 -9.70 8.10
N GLU A 107 8.39 -9.30 8.91
CA GLU A 107 7.15 -8.67 8.44
C GLU A 107 7.46 -7.46 7.53
N GLU A 108 8.46 -6.65 7.89
CA GLU A 108 8.87 -5.45 7.16
C GLU A 108 9.39 -5.77 5.75
N ILE A 109 10.25 -6.79 5.61
CA ILE A 109 10.84 -7.16 4.31
C ILE A 109 9.75 -7.72 3.38
N TRP A 110 8.86 -8.55 3.93
CA TRP A 110 7.71 -9.05 3.19
C TRP A 110 6.79 -7.92 2.71
N LEU A 111 6.45 -6.98 3.60
CA LEU A 111 5.61 -5.83 3.27
C LEU A 111 6.22 -4.95 2.17
N ASP A 112 7.52 -4.68 2.24
CA ASP A 112 8.22 -3.91 1.21
C ASP A 112 8.15 -4.60 -0.15
N TRP A 113 8.37 -5.91 -0.18
CA TRP A 113 8.24 -6.68 -1.42
C TRP A 113 6.80 -6.67 -1.95
N LEU A 114 5.82 -6.96 -1.07
CA LEU A 114 4.41 -6.98 -1.44
C LEU A 114 3.95 -5.62 -1.99
N LYS A 115 4.34 -4.51 -1.36
CA LYS A 115 4.00 -3.15 -1.81
C LYS A 115 4.57 -2.83 -3.19
N ASP A 116 5.80 -3.26 -3.47
CA ASP A 116 6.40 -3.07 -4.79
C ASP A 116 5.64 -3.89 -5.85
N GLU A 117 5.32 -5.16 -5.57
CA GLU A 117 4.59 -6.02 -6.50
C GLU A 117 3.13 -5.56 -6.70
N ILE A 118 2.47 -5.06 -5.66
CA ILE A 118 1.11 -4.47 -5.75
C ILE A 118 1.10 -3.25 -6.69
N LYS A 119 2.10 -2.37 -6.58
CA LYS A 119 2.22 -1.19 -7.43
C LYS A 119 2.50 -1.55 -8.89
N MET A 120 3.21 -2.65 -9.12
CA MET A 120 3.50 -3.14 -10.46
C MET A 120 2.32 -3.93 -11.07
N ALA A 121 1.55 -4.64 -10.24
CA ALA A 121 0.47 -5.51 -10.68
C ALA A 121 -0.71 -4.72 -11.27
N SER A 122 -0.71 -4.61 -12.59
CA SER A 122 -1.78 -3.96 -13.36
C SER A 122 -2.74 -4.97 -13.97
N GLU A 123 -2.27 -6.19 -14.22
CA GLU A 123 -3.05 -7.25 -14.85
C GLU A 123 -3.68 -8.24 -13.85
N ILE A 124 -4.76 -8.91 -14.28
CA ILE A 124 -5.41 -9.98 -13.49
C ILE A 124 -4.45 -11.14 -13.23
N SER A 125 -3.60 -11.49 -14.20
CA SER A 125 -2.59 -12.55 -14.05
C SER A 125 -1.54 -12.20 -12.98
N GLU A 126 -1.14 -10.94 -12.90
CA GLU A 126 -0.19 -10.46 -11.90
C GLU A 126 -0.81 -10.42 -10.51
N ARG A 127 -2.12 -10.12 -10.42
CA ARG A 127 -2.86 -10.17 -9.16
C ARG A 127 -2.86 -11.55 -8.51
N GLU A 128 -3.01 -12.61 -9.29
CA GLU A 128 -2.91 -13.96 -8.73
C GLU A 128 -1.49 -14.28 -8.22
N LYS A 129 -0.44 -13.80 -8.90
CA LYS A 129 0.95 -13.92 -8.38
C LYS A 129 1.15 -13.15 -7.07
N VAL A 130 0.52 -11.98 -6.92
CA VAL A 130 0.54 -11.22 -5.67
C VAL A 130 -0.16 -12.00 -4.55
N TYR A 131 -1.28 -12.68 -4.84
CA TYR A 131 -1.92 -13.57 -3.87
C TYR A 131 -1.03 -14.74 -3.46
N GLU A 132 -0.36 -15.40 -4.42
CA GLU A 132 0.62 -16.45 -4.10
C GLU A 132 1.77 -15.92 -3.22
N LEU A 133 2.18 -14.66 -3.43
CA LEU A 133 3.19 -14.02 -2.61
C LEU A 133 2.70 -13.76 -1.19
N PHE A 134 1.46 -13.27 -1.00
CA PHE A 134 0.83 -13.16 0.31
C PHE A 134 0.75 -14.51 1.02
N GLU A 135 0.35 -15.57 0.32
CA GLU A 135 0.27 -16.93 0.86
C GLU A 135 1.63 -17.50 1.31
N ARG A 136 2.74 -16.99 0.76
CA ARG A 136 4.08 -17.29 1.24
C ARG A 136 4.41 -16.47 2.48
N ALA A 137 4.16 -15.17 2.43
CA ALA A 137 4.49 -14.24 3.50
C ALA A 137 3.81 -14.59 4.83
N VAL A 138 2.54 -15.03 4.81
CA VAL A 138 1.80 -15.39 6.03
C VAL A 138 2.25 -16.69 6.71
N LYS A 139 3.17 -17.45 6.10
CA LYS A 139 3.66 -18.73 6.64
C LYS A 139 4.88 -18.59 7.54
N ASP A 140 5.66 -17.51 7.39
CA ASP A 140 6.92 -17.35 8.12
C ASP A 140 6.68 -17.04 9.61
N TYR A 141 5.85 -16.03 9.89
CA TYR A 141 5.55 -15.56 11.24
C TYR A 141 4.10 -15.10 11.38
N ILE A 142 3.66 -14.88 12.62
CA ILE A 142 2.43 -14.13 12.88
C ILE A 142 2.64 -12.68 12.41
N CYS A 143 1.86 -12.25 11.43
CA CYS A 143 2.04 -10.97 10.73
C CYS A 143 0.71 -10.24 10.53
N PRO A 144 0.21 -9.53 11.57
CA PRO A 144 -1.08 -8.84 11.49
C PRO A 144 -1.14 -7.78 10.39
N GLU A 145 -0.02 -7.10 10.09
CA GLU A 145 0.02 -6.05 9.07
C GLU A 145 -0.08 -6.66 7.66
N ILE A 146 0.58 -7.80 7.42
CA ILE A 146 0.50 -8.51 6.15
C ILE A 146 -0.91 -9.01 5.90
N TRP A 147 -1.59 -9.53 6.94
CA TRP A 147 -2.99 -9.94 6.82
C TRP A 147 -3.93 -8.78 6.49
N LEU A 148 -3.70 -7.61 7.10
CA LEU A 148 -4.49 -6.41 6.83
C LEU A 148 -4.30 -5.95 5.38
N GLU A 149 -3.05 -5.85 4.92
CA GLU A 149 -2.71 -5.49 3.54
C GLU A 149 -3.25 -6.52 2.54
N TYR A 150 -3.19 -7.82 2.87
CA TYR A 150 -3.74 -8.89 2.04
C TYR A 150 -5.26 -8.74 1.86
N ALA A 151 -5.96 -8.50 2.97
CA ALA A 151 -7.40 -8.30 2.95
C ALA A 151 -7.78 -7.03 2.15
N GLN A 152 -7.09 -5.91 2.38
CA GLN A 152 -7.31 -4.66 1.63
C GLN A 152 -7.02 -4.82 0.13
N TYR A 153 -5.93 -5.50 -0.24
CA TYR A 153 -5.61 -5.79 -1.63
C TYR A 153 -6.71 -6.64 -2.31
N SER A 154 -7.28 -7.62 -1.57
CA SER A 154 -8.35 -8.47 -2.09
C SER A 154 -9.64 -7.70 -2.39
N ILE A 155 -9.94 -6.63 -1.63
CA ILE A 155 -11.10 -5.75 -1.88
C ILE A 155 -11.00 -5.10 -3.26
N GLY A 156 -9.79 -4.76 -3.72
CA GLY A 156 -9.58 -4.26 -5.08
C GLY A 156 -9.99 -5.25 -6.19
N GLY A 157 -10.22 -6.52 -5.86
CA GLY A 157 -10.67 -7.60 -6.76
C GLY A 157 -12.14 -7.97 -6.68
N ILE A 158 -12.97 -7.25 -5.91
CA ILE A 158 -14.39 -7.57 -5.73
C ILE A 158 -15.19 -7.65 -7.05
N GLY A 159 -14.79 -6.88 -8.06
CA GLY A 159 -15.47 -6.86 -9.37
C GLY A 159 -15.32 -8.15 -10.20
N GLN A 160 -14.48 -9.09 -9.77
CA GLN A 160 -14.27 -10.38 -10.45
C GLN A 160 -15.28 -11.43 -9.97
N GLU A 161 -15.48 -12.49 -10.76
CA GLU A 161 -16.35 -13.60 -10.37
C GLU A 161 -15.87 -14.24 -9.06
N GLY A 162 -16.75 -14.33 -8.06
CA GLY A 162 -16.39 -14.86 -6.72
C GLY A 162 -15.49 -13.94 -5.88
N GLY A 163 -15.22 -12.70 -6.32
CA GLY A 163 -14.33 -11.77 -5.60
C GLY A 163 -14.77 -11.51 -4.15
N ILE A 164 -16.07 -11.34 -3.91
CA ILE A 164 -16.64 -11.15 -2.56
C ILE A 164 -16.36 -12.35 -1.66
N GLU A 165 -16.54 -13.57 -2.17
CA GLU A 165 -16.29 -14.80 -1.41
C GLU A 165 -14.80 -14.97 -1.09
N LYS A 166 -13.93 -14.61 -2.03
CA LYS A 166 -12.46 -14.60 -1.83
C LYS A 166 -12.06 -13.62 -0.73
N VAL A 167 -12.59 -12.39 -0.76
CA VAL A 167 -12.34 -11.37 0.28
C VAL A 167 -12.78 -11.89 1.65
N ARG A 168 -14.01 -12.43 1.77
CA ARG A 168 -14.51 -13.02 3.02
C ARG A 168 -13.61 -14.16 3.51
N SER A 169 -13.21 -15.07 2.62
CA SER A 169 -12.32 -16.17 2.97
C SER A 169 -10.97 -15.68 3.53
N ILE A 170 -10.40 -14.61 2.96
CA ILE A 170 -9.14 -14.02 3.43
C ILE A 170 -9.34 -13.38 4.81
N PHE A 171 -10.40 -12.60 5.02
CA PHE A 171 -10.70 -12.00 6.33
C PHE A 171 -10.93 -13.05 7.42
N GLU A 172 -11.69 -14.11 7.15
CA GLU A 172 -11.94 -15.19 8.12
C GLU A 172 -10.64 -15.93 8.52
N ARG A 173 -9.75 -16.15 7.54
CA ARG A 173 -8.42 -16.73 7.81
C ARG A 173 -7.56 -15.78 8.62
N ALA A 174 -7.56 -14.50 8.27
CA ALA A 174 -6.84 -13.46 9.00
C ALA A 174 -7.32 -13.38 10.46
N LEU A 175 -8.63 -13.39 10.70
CA LEU A 175 -9.21 -13.36 12.03
C LEU A 175 -8.88 -14.62 12.84
N THR A 176 -8.85 -15.78 12.19
CA THR A 176 -8.41 -17.04 12.83
C THR A 176 -6.94 -16.96 13.27
N ALA A 177 -6.08 -16.31 12.48
CA ALA A 177 -4.65 -16.21 12.76
C ALA A 177 -4.30 -15.09 13.76
N VAL A 178 -4.84 -13.89 13.56
CA VAL A 178 -4.44 -12.66 14.29
C VAL A 178 -5.61 -11.89 14.91
N GLY A 179 -6.84 -12.39 14.83
CA GLY A 179 -8.04 -11.70 15.36
C GLY A 179 -8.06 -11.54 16.88
N LEU A 180 -7.26 -12.32 17.61
CA LEU A 180 -7.07 -12.21 19.07
C LEU A 180 -5.81 -11.40 19.46
N HIS A 181 -5.11 -10.80 18.49
CA HIS A 181 -3.94 -9.97 18.77
C HIS A 181 -4.36 -8.69 19.51
N VAL A 182 -3.90 -8.52 20.75
CA VAL A 182 -4.40 -7.50 21.70
C VAL A 182 -4.39 -6.08 21.14
N THR A 183 -3.34 -5.69 20.41
CA THR A 183 -3.17 -4.30 19.92
C THR A 183 -3.48 -4.12 18.43
N LYS A 184 -3.48 -5.21 17.65
CA LYS A 184 -3.53 -5.15 16.17
C LYS A 184 -4.76 -5.86 15.59
N GLY A 185 -5.39 -6.76 16.35
CA GLY A 185 -6.59 -7.48 15.91
C GLY A 185 -7.78 -6.55 15.65
N THR A 186 -7.90 -5.46 16.43
CA THR A 186 -8.96 -4.45 16.24
C THR A 186 -8.99 -3.89 14.82
N ALA A 187 -7.83 -3.55 14.24
CA ALA A 187 -7.76 -2.97 12.90
C ALA A 187 -8.34 -3.93 11.84
N LEU A 188 -8.10 -5.24 12.01
CA LEU A 188 -8.62 -6.25 11.10
C LEU A 188 -10.15 -6.43 11.25
N TRP A 189 -10.66 -6.42 12.48
CA TRP A 189 -12.10 -6.44 12.73
C TRP A 189 -12.80 -5.20 12.17
N GLU A 190 -12.20 -4.03 12.33
CA GLU A 190 -12.70 -2.77 11.78
C GLU A 190 -12.77 -2.83 10.26
N ALA A 191 -11.67 -3.19 9.60
CA ALA A 191 -11.62 -3.35 8.14
C ALA A 191 -12.66 -4.36 7.63
N TYR A 192 -12.86 -5.49 8.33
CA TYR A 192 -13.85 -6.47 7.89
C TYR A 192 -15.29 -5.95 8.02
N ARG A 193 -15.62 -5.26 9.13
CA ARG A 193 -16.93 -4.63 9.30
C ARG A 193 -17.20 -3.56 8.26
N GLU A 194 -16.22 -2.71 7.97
CA GLU A 194 -16.33 -1.67 6.93
C GLU A 194 -16.63 -2.28 5.56
N PHE A 195 -15.91 -3.35 5.21
CA PHE A 195 -16.16 -4.10 3.98
C PHE A 195 -17.60 -4.66 3.92
N GLU A 196 -18.07 -5.37 4.94
CA GLU A 196 -19.42 -5.96 4.91
C GLU A 196 -20.52 -4.88 4.93
N ASN A 197 -20.32 -3.78 5.65
CA ASN A 197 -21.26 -2.64 5.63
C ASN A 197 -21.37 -2.03 4.24
N ALA A 198 -20.24 -1.83 3.54
CA ALA A 198 -20.24 -1.32 2.17
C ALA A 198 -20.97 -2.27 1.20
N ILE A 199 -20.79 -3.59 1.35
CA ILE A 199 -21.53 -4.59 0.56
C ILE A 199 -23.03 -4.55 0.88
N LEU A 200 -23.41 -4.37 2.15
CA LEU A 200 -24.82 -4.27 2.54
C LEU A 200 -25.49 -3.01 1.97
N GLU A 201 -24.82 -1.86 2.02
CA GLU A 201 -25.31 -0.60 1.45
C GLU A 201 -25.55 -0.75 -0.06
N THR A 202 -24.59 -1.30 -0.79
CA THR A 202 -24.76 -1.55 -2.24
C THR A 202 -25.90 -2.51 -2.55
N ALA A 203 -26.17 -3.50 -1.68
CA ALA A 203 -27.30 -4.42 -1.84
C ALA A 203 -28.66 -3.77 -1.54
N GLN A 204 -28.74 -2.81 -0.60
CA GLN A 204 -29.97 -2.13 -0.19
C GLN A 204 -30.43 -1.03 -1.16
N VAL A 205 -29.55 -0.51 -2.03
CA VAL A 205 -29.86 0.55 -3.02
C VAL A 205 -30.80 0.09 -4.15
N ARG A 206 -31.28 -1.17 -4.17
CA ARG A 206 -32.35 -1.58 -5.11
C ARG A 206 -33.66 -0.85 -4.77
N PRO A 207 -34.14 0.10 -5.61
CA PRO A 207 -35.36 0.84 -5.32
C PRO A 207 -36.56 -0.12 -5.38
N ILE A 208 -37.36 -0.14 -4.33
CA ILE A 208 -38.65 -0.82 -4.30
C ILE A 208 -39.53 -0.20 -5.41
N PRO A 209 -39.98 -0.96 -6.44
CA PRO A 209 -40.65 -0.40 -7.62
C PRO A 209 -41.91 0.43 -7.34
N TRP A 210 -42.56 0.21 -6.20
CA TRP A 210 -43.80 0.91 -5.84
C TRP A 210 -43.57 2.25 -5.11
N ALA A 211 -42.35 2.52 -4.60
CA ALA A 211 -42.06 3.77 -3.89
C ALA A 211 -42.00 5.00 -4.82
N THR A 212 -41.75 4.79 -6.12
CA THR A 212 -41.82 5.84 -7.15
C THR A 212 -43.24 6.05 -7.69
N ALA A 213 -44.11 5.04 -7.57
CA ALA A 213 -45.48 5.10 -8.08
C ALA A 213 -46.41 6.02 -7.24
N SER A 214 -46.14 6.17 -5.94
CA SER A 214 -47.00 6.99 -5.06
C SER A 214 -46.84 8.50 -5.25
N LYS A 215 -45.80 8.98 -5.96
CA LYS A 215 -45.62 10.41 -6.25
C LYS A 215 -46.40 10.88 -7.50
N ASN A 216 -46.82 9.97 -8.37
CA ASN A 216 -47.48 10.30 -9.64
C ASN A 216 -49.02 10.16 -9.63
N LEU A 217 -49.62 9.71 -8.52
CA LEU A 217 -51.08 9.61 -8.38
C LEU A 217 -51.75 10.86 -7.77
N TRP A 218 -50.99 11.83 -7.26
CA TRP A 218 -51.55 13.07 -6.68
C TRP A 218 -51.70 14.23 -7.68
N TYR A 219 -51.34 14.04 -8.95
CA TYR A 219 -51.42 15.08 -10.01
C TYR A 219 -52.43 14.73 -11.12
N ARG A 220 -53.50 13.98 -10.80
CA ARG A 220 -54.55 13.58 -11.76
C ARG A 220 -55.97 13.74 -11.20
N PHE A 221 -56.21 14.86 -10.51
CA PHE A 221 -57.55 15.39 -10.27
C PHE A 221 -57.57 16.88 -10.62
#